data_AF-A0A482RM11-F1
#
_entry.id   AF-A0A482RM11-F1
#
_cell.length_a   1.000
_cell.length_b   1.000
_cell.length_c   1.000
_cell.angle_alpha   90.00
_cell.angle_beta   90.00
_cell.angle_gamma   90.00
#
_symmetry.space_group_name_H-M   'P 1'
#
loop_
_entity.id
_entity.type
_entity.pdbx_description
1 polymer ?
#
loop_
_entity_poly.entity_id
_entity_poly.type
_entity_poly.pdbx_seq_one_letter_code
_entity_poly.pdbx_strand_id
1 'polypeptide(L)'
;MPPACALSRAGGLFAPAPQIPRGWKWLYVSDPVSYGLEAVVTPQFYCAQSGIPGACPSVTMNTELGPVAIETFAYIESYFGIRYAKRWWNTLWLSLFIGSLAIITLVTSRYITWVRR
;
A
#
# COMPACT_ATOMS: atom_id res chain seq x y z
N MET A 1 9.73 -22.25 -0.19
CA MET A 1 9.73 -20.96 0.52
C MET A 1 8.47 -20.90 1.37
N PRO A 2 8.54 -20.68 2.70
CA PRO A 2 7.37 -20.79 3.57
C PRO A 2 6.32 -19.72 3.22
N PRO A 3 5.03 -20.07 3.17
CA PRO A 3 3.96 -19.20 2.66
C PRO A 3 3.74 -17.93 3.51
N ALA A 4 4.07 -17.97 4.81
CA ALA A 4 3.90 -16.83 5.72
C ALA A 4 4.86 -15.66 5.42
N CYS A 5 6.04 -15.91 4.84
CA CYS A 5 7.00 -14.85 4.47
C CYS A 5 6.69 -14.19 3.11
N ALA A 6 5.76 -14.75 2.32
CA ALA A 6 5.39 -14.17 1.04
C ALA A 6 4.51 -12.93 1.21
N LEU A 7 3.64 -12.91 2.23
CA LEU A 7 2.73 -11.79 2.52
C LEU A 7 3.50 -10.52 2.91
N SER A 8 4.48 -10.60 3.82
CA SER A 8 5.28 -9.42 4.21
C SER A 8 6.08 -8.80 3.05
N ARG A 9 6.42 -9.59 2.03
CA ARG A 9 7.11 -9.11 0.82
C ARG A 9 6.13 -8.61 -0.25
N ALA A 10 4.91 -9.14 -0.27
CA ALA A 10 3.85 -8.81 -1.21
C ALA A 10 3.04 -7.56 -0.82
N GLY A 11 3.16 -7.05 0.41
CA GLY A 11 2.53 -5.81 0.86
C GLY A 11 3.01 -4.52 0.18
N GLY A 12 3.79 -4.60 -0.90
CA GLY A 12 4.16 -3.45 -1.73
C GLY A 12 5.35 -2.61 -1.24
N LEU A 13 5.84 -2.83 -0.01
CA LEU A 13 6.94 -2.05 0.57
C LEU A 13 8.30 -2.36 -0.07
N PHE A 14 8.60 -3.64 -0.29
CA PHE A 14 9.89 -4.09 -0.84
C PHE A 14 9.86 -4.40 -2.34
N ALA A 15 8.69 -4.75 -2.87
CA ALA A 15 8.46 -4.99 -4.29
C ALA A 15 7.31 -4.09 -4.74
N PRO A 16 7.58 -3.01 -5.50
CA PRO A 16 6.55 -2.09 -5.89
C PRO A 16 5.59 -2.75 -6.90
N ALA A 17 4.32 -2.36 -6.85
CA ALA A 17 3.25 -2.88 -7.69
C ALA A 17 3.59 -3.04 -9.20
N PRO A 18 4.27 -2.06 -9.86
CA PRO A 18 4.61 -2.19 -11.28
C PRO A 18 5.65 -3.27 -11.61
N GLN A 19 6.46 -3.72 -10.63
CA GLN A 19 7.50 -4.74 -10.83
C GLN A 19 6.99 -6.17 -10.62
N ILE A 20 5.75 -6.34 -10.15
CA ILE A 20 5.19 -7.66 -9.82
C ILE A 20 4.69 -8.36 -11.11
N PRO A 21 5.15 -9.59 -11.42
CA PRO A 21 4.68 -10.34 -12.58
C PRO A 21 3.18 -10.66 -12.46
N ARG A 22 2.46 -10.64 -13.59
CA ARG A 22 0.98 -10.76 -13.65
C ARG A 22 0.40 -11.92 -12.83
N GLY A 23 1.08 -13.07 -12.80
CA GLY A 23 0.62 -14.27 -12.09
C GLY A 23 0.60 -14.14 -10.55
N TRP A 24 1.30 -13.17 -9.98
CA TRP A 24 1.38 -12.94 -8.52
C TRP A 24 0.64 -11.69 -8.08
N LYS A 25 0.03 -10.96 -9.03
CA LYS A 25 -0.68 -9.70 -8.77
C LYS A 25 -1.92 -9.89 -7.91
N TRP A 26 -2.55 -11.06 -7.94
CA TRP A 26 -3.68 -11.37 -7.06
C TRP A 26 -3.28 -11.38 -5.57
N LEU A 27 -2.05 -11.79 -5.27
CA LEU A 27 -1.54 -11.87 -3.91
C LEU A 27 -1.33 -10.46 -3.33
N TYR A 28 -0.86 -9.55 -4.18
CA TYR A 28 -0.77 -8.10 -3.89
C TYR A 28 -2.15 -7.47 -3.62
N VAL A 29 -3.17 -7.86 -4.39
CA VAL A 29 -4.56 -7.38 -4.21
C VAL A 29 -5.23 -8.00 -2.98
N SER A 30 -4.85 -9.22 -2.58
CA SER A 30 -5.41 -9.87 -1.39
C SER A 30 -4.80 -9.39 -0.07
N ASP A 31 -3.66 -8.72 -0.11
CA ASP A 31 -2.93 -8.33 1.08
C ASP A 31 -3.42 -6.96 1.61
N PRO A 32 -4.03 -6.90 2.82
CA PRO A 32 -4.49 -5.64 3.41
C PRO A 32 -3.34 -4.65 3.69
N VAL A 33 -2.10 -5.14 3.81
CA VAL A 33 -0.92 -4.30 4.07
C VAL A 33 -0.67 -3.34 2.91
N SER A 34 -0.91 -3.75 1.66
CA SER A 34 -0.73 -2.89 0.50
C SER A 34 -1.66 -1.68 0.52
N TYR A 35 -2.93 -1.89 0.87
CA TYR A 35 -3.92 -0.82 1.00
C TYR A 35 -3.61 0.11 2.18
N GLY A 36 -3.09 -0.44 3.29
CA GLY A 36 -2.65 0.33 4.44
C GLY A 36 -1.44 1.21 4.14
N LEU A 37 -0.45 0.66 3.43
CA LEU A 37 0.73 1.40 2.99
C LEU A 37 0.32 2.58 2.10
N GLU A 38 -0.55 2.36 1.12
CA GLU A 38 -1.04 3.44 0.26
C GLU A 38 -1.82 4.50 1.06
N ALA A 39 -2.63 4.11 2.04
CA ALA A 39 -3.40 5.05 2.88
C ALA A 39 -2.53 5.92 3.80
N VAL A 40 -1.37 5.41 4.25
CA VAL A 40 -0.44 6.12 5.15
C VAL A 40 0.60 6.93 4.38
N VAL A 41 1.18 6.38 3.32
CA VAL A 41 2.24 7.02 2.53
C VAL A 41 1.68 8.19 1.71
N THR A 42 0.50 8.04 1.09
CA THR A 42 -0.06 9.10 0.24
C THR A 42 -0.26 10.45 0.96
N PRO A 43 -0.84 10.55 2.17
CA PRO A 43 -0.95 11.84 2.87
C PRO A 43 0.36 12.40 3.40
N GLN A 44 1.34 11.54 3.76
CA GLN A 44 2.61 11.99 4.33
C GLN A 44 3.46 12.74 3.31
N PHE A 45 3.44 12.31 2.06
CA PHE A 45 4.21 12.92 0.98
C PHE A 45 3.38 13.84 0.09
N TYR A 46 2.08 13.97 0.35
CA TYR A 46 1.22 14.84 -0.46
C TYR A 46 1.65 16.30 -0.31
N CYS A 47 1.97 16.91 -1.44
CA CYS A 47 2.19 18.35 -1.54
C CYS A 47 1.18 18.94 -2.52
N ALA A 48 0.33 19.86 -2.04
CA ALA A 48 -0.71 20.50 -2.85
C ALA A 48 -0.15 21.40 -3.96
N GLN A 49 1.12 21.80 -3.85
CA GLN A 49 1.81 22.70 -4.78
C GLN A 49 2.76 21.94 -5.72
N SER A 50 2.47 20.66 -5.99
CA SER A 50 3.28 19.85 -6.90
C SER A 50 3.34 20.50 -8.29
N GLY A 51 4.56 20.73 -8.79
CA GLY A 51 4.80 21.42 -10.07
C GLY A 51 5.21 22.89 -9.95
N ILE A 52 5.16 23.49 -8.75
CA ILE A 52 5.77 24.80 -8.49
C ILE A 52 7.21 24.58 -7.99
N PRO A 53 8.24 25.11 -8.67
CA PRO A 53 9.63 24.89 -8.26
C PRO A 53 9.91 25.49 -6.88
N GLY A 54 10.38 24.65 -5.94
CA GLY A 54 10.79 25.07 -4.59
C GLY A 54 9.66 25.13 -3.55
N ALA A 55 8.42 24.82 -3.92
CA ALA A 55 7.28 24.78 -2.99
C ALA A 55 7.21 23.48 -2.17
N CYS A 56 7.76 22.40 -2.70
CA CYS A 56 7.69 21.06 -2.12
C CYS A 56 9.11 20.53 -1.84
N PRO A 57 9.26 19.61 -0.87
CA PRO A 57 10.57 18.99 -0.61
C PRO A 57 10.97 18.12 -1.80
N SER A 58 12.16 18.38 -2.34
CA SER A 58 12.76 17.61 -3.42
C SER A 58 13.98 16.84 -2.93
N VAL A 59 14.22 15.69 -3.54
CA VAL A 59 15.42 14.87 -3.30
C VAL A 59 16.27 14.89 -4.55
N THR A 60 17.57 15.11 -4.39
CA THR A 60 18.54 15.05 -5.48
C THR A 60 18.93 13.60 -5.73
N MET A 61 18.65 13.10 -6.92
CA MET A 61 19.07 11.76 -7.34
C MET A 61 20.15 11.87 -8.42
N ASN A 62 21.18 11.03 -8.30
CA ASN A 62 22.24 10.91 -9.29
C ASN A 62 21.78 9.96 -10.41
N THR A 63 21.34 10.53 -11.52
CA THR A 63 21.09 9.77 -12.76
C THR A 63 22.36 9.79 -13.62
N GLU A 64 22.43 8.93 -14.63
CA GLU A 64 23.56 8.86 -15.59
C GLU A 64 23.83 10.21 -16.32
N LEU A 65 22.86 11.12 -16.33
CA LEU A 65 22.94 12.46 -16.94
C LEU A 65 23.31 13.58 -15.94
N GLY A 66 23.52 13.25 -14.66
CA GLY A 66 23.85 14.20 -13.59
C GLY A 66 22.81 14.24 -12.44
N PRO A 67 23.02 15.12 -11.44
CA PRO A 67 22.11 15.28 -10.32
C PRO A 67 20.84 16.01 -10.77
N VAL A 68 19.71 15.31 -10.74
CA VAL A 68 18.39 15.89 -11.02
C VAL A 68 17.63 16.02 -9.70
N ALA A 69 17.14 17.22 -9.40
CA ALA A 69 16.21 17.44 -8.30
C ALA A 69 14.82 17.00 -8.72
N ILE A 70 14.30 15.96 -8.08
CA ILE A 70 12.96 15.43 -8.35
C ILE A 70 12.11 15.66 -7.10
N GLU A 71 10.86 16.07 -7.30
CA GLU A 71 9.90 16.20 -6.22
C GLU A 71 9.69 14.86 -5.52
N THR A 72 9.79 14.85 -4.19
CA THR A 72 9.72 13.61 -3.39
C THR A 72 8.41 12.86 -3.63
N PHE A 73 7.31 13.61 -3.76
CA PHE A 73 6.00 13.04 -4.04
C PHE A 73 5.94 12.32 -5.41
N ALA A 74 6.45 12.97 -6.46
CA ALA A 74 6.45 12.41 -7.81
C ALA A 74 7.32 11.15 -7.90
N TYR A 75 8.46 11.14 -7.20
CA TYR A 75 9.31 9.96 -7.10
C TYR A 75 8.56 8.79 -6.45
N ILE A 76 7.95 9.00 -5.28
CA ILE A 76 7.21 7.96 -4.55
C ILE A 76 6.00 7.45 -5.34
N GLU A 77 5.27 8.35 -6.00
CA GLU A 77 4.13 8.00 -6.86
C GLU A 77 4.56 7.08 -8.00
N SER A 78 5.65 7.43 -8.69
CA SER A 78 6.18 6.65 -9.80
C SER A 78 6.79 5.31 -9.36
N TYR A 79 7.48 5.28 -8.22
CA TYR A 79 8.13 4.08 -7.70
C TYR A 79 7.11 3.05 -7.21
N PHE A 80 6.16 3.47 -6.37
CA PHE A 80 5.16 2.55 -5.78
C PHE A 80 3.93 2.33 -6.66
N GLY A 81 3.67 3.20 -7.65
CA GLY A 81 2.49 3.14 -8.51
C GLY A 81 1.17 3.46 -7.79
N ILE A 82 1.26 4.20 -6.69
CA ILE A 82 0.13 4.62 -5.84
C ILE A 82 -0.48 5.93 -6.33
N ARG A 83 -1.76 6.21 -6.07
CA ARG A 83 -2.39 7.49 -6.47
C ARG A 83 -3.13 8.14 -5.32
N TYR A 84 -2.86 9.41 -5.05
CA TYR A 84 -3.53 10.16 -3.97
C TYR A 84 -5.06 10.13 -4.10
N ALA A 85 -5.60 10.28 -5.32
CA ALA A 85 -7.04 10.27 -5.58
C ALA A 85 -7.75 8.96 -5.17
N LYS A 86 -7.02 7.83 -5.10
CA LYS A 86 -7.58 6.52 -4.73
C LYS A 86 -7.52 6.22 -3.23
N ARG A 87 -6.95 7.11 -2.41
CA ARG A 87 -6.78 6.92 -0.96
C ARG A 87 -8.06 6.47 -0.24
N TRP A 88 -9.18 7.13 -0.51
CA TRP A 88 -10.46 6.80 0.12
C TRP A 88 -10.96 5.42 -0.29
N TRP A 89 -10.78 5.04 -1.56
CA TRP A 89 -11.16 3.71 -2.04
C TRP A 89 -10.35 2.62 -1.33
N ASN A 90 -9.03 2.83 -1.18
CA ASN A 90 -8.17 1.88 -0.48
C ASN A 90 -8.46 1.79 1.02
N THR A 91 -8.82 2.91 1.64
CA THR A 91 -9.22 2.96 3.06
C THR A 91 -10.52 2.19 3.28
N LEU A 92 -11.48 2.30 2.36
CA LEU A 92 -12.71 1.53 2.39
C LEU A 92 -12.44 0.03 2.27
N TRP A 93 -11.62 -0.40 1.31
CA TRP A 93 -11.24 -1.82 1.17
C TRP A 93 -10.58 -2.37 2.44
N LEU A 94 -9.67 -1.61 3.04
CA LEU A 94 -9.02 -2.00 4.29
C LEU A 94 -10.01 -2.12 5.45
N SER A 95 -10.95 -1.18 5.55
CA SER A 95 -12.00 -1.22 6.58
C SER A 95 -12.92 -2.44 6.44
N LEU A 96 -13.27 -2.82 5.19
CA LEU A 96 -14.05 -4.01 4.90
C LEU A 96 -13.30 -5.29 5.27
N PHE A 97 -12.00 -5.36 5.00
CA PHE A 97 -11.17 -6.50 5.40
C PHE A 97 -11.14 -6.67 6.93
N ILE A 98 -10.88 -5.59 7.67
CA ILE A 98 -10.90 -5.62 9.14
C ILE A 98 -12.28 -6.03 9.66
N GLY A 99 -13.35 -5.46 9.11
CA GLY A 99 -14.72 -5.81 9.45
C GLY A 99 -15.02 -7.29 9.22
N SER A 100 -14.56 -7.85 8.10
CA SER A 100 -14.75 -9.27 7.77
C SER A 100 -14.08 -10.20 8.78
N LEU A 101 -12.83 -9.90 9.18
CA LEU A 101 -12.10 -10.69 10.17
C LEU A 101 -12.74 -10.58 11.56
N ALA A 102 -13.25 -9.41 11.92
CA ALA A 102 -14.00 -9.22 13.16
C ALA A 102 -15.29 -10.07 13.16
N ILE A 103 -16.06 -10.06 12.07
CA ILE A 103 -17.27 -10.88 11.91
C ILE A 103 -16.93 -12.37 12.01
N ILE A 104 -15.89 -12.83 11.30
CA ILE A 104 -15.45 -14.24 11.35
C ILE A 104 -15.08 -14.64 12.77
N THR A 105 -14.42 -13.77 13.54
CA THR A 105 -14.04 -14.02 14.93
C THR A 105 -15.28 -14.15 15.83
N LEU A 106 -16.29 -13.32 15.62
CA LEU A 106 -17.57 -13.38 16.36
C LEU A 106 -18.37 -14.64 15.99
N VAL A 107 -18.39 -15.02 14.72
CA VAL A 107 -19.06 -16.25 14.27
C VAL A 107 -18.36 -17.48 14.84
N THR A 108 -17.02 -17.49 14.84
CA THR A 108 -16.21 -18.59 15.36
C THR A 108 -16.45 -18.78 16.87
N SER A 109 -16.43 -17.70 17.65
CA SER A 109 -16.68 -17.77 19.09
C SER A 109 -18.10 -18.26 19.42
N ARG A 110 -19.10 -17.84 18.63
CA ARG A 110 -20.48 -18.31 18.74
C ARG A 110 -20.64 -19.79 18.34
N TYR A 111 -19.92 -20.24 17.31
CA TYR A 111 -19.95 -21.64 16.88
C TYR A 111 -19.31 -22.57 17.92
N ILE A 112 -18.16 -22.20 18.48
CA ILE A 112 -17.47 -23.00 19.51
C ILE A 112 -18.34 -23.14 20.77
N THR A 113 -19.02 -22.08 21.18
CA THR A 113 -19.93 -22.12 22.34
C THR A 113 -21.17 -22.98 22.07
N TRP A 114 -21.62 -23.07 20.82
CA TRP A 114 -22.74 -23.94 20.44
C TRP A 114 -22.36 -25.42 20.44
N VAL A 115 -21.19 -25.77 19.90
CA VAL A 115 -20.70 -27.17 19.86
C VAL A 115 -20.32 -27.72 21.24
N ARG A 116 -19.89 -26.85 22.16
CA ARG A 116 -19.42 -27.26 23.50
C ARG A 116 -20.55 -27.30 24.56
N ARG A 117 -21.80 -27.00 24.19
CA ARG A 117 -23.00 -27.25 24.98
C ARG A 117 -23.60 -28.60 24.62
#